data_AF-A0A966SH81-F1
#
_entry.id   AF-A0A966SH81-F1
#
_cell.length_a   1.000
_cell.length_b   1.000
_cell.length_c   1.000
_cell.angle_alpha   90.00
_cell.angle_beta   90.00
_cell.angle_gamma   90.00
#
_symmetry.space_group_name_H-M   'P 1'
#
loop_
_entity.id
_entity.type
_entity.pdbx_description
1 polymer ?
#
loop_
_entity_poly.entity_id
_entity_poly.type
_entity_poly.pdbx_seq_one_letter_code
_entity_poly.pdbx_strand_id
1 'polypeptide(L)'
;TRLMDGIVVYPANMKKNLGLSLGMWNSQTVLLALIKKGLTREAAYKLCQDAAMKTWEVKHAGRDDADFVEQLKADPEVAKHFKKGELEALCSLDFHFKEVKTRFKQLGL
;
A
#
# COMPACT_ATOMS: atom_id res chain seq x y z
N THR A 1 9.51 32.41 -6.44
CA THR A 1 8.71 32.15 -5.22
C THR A 1 7.24 32.43 -5.42
N ARG A 2 6.83 33.56 -6.03
CA ARG A 2 5.41 33.92 -6.30
C ARG A 2 4.49 32.80 -6.83
N LEU A 3 4.99 31.89 -7.67
CA LEU A 3 4.21 30.76 -8.18
C LEU A 3 3.89 29.70 -7.10
N MET A 4 4.82 29.46 -6.17
CA MET A 4 4.60 28.56 -5.05
C MET A 4 3.64 29.17 -4.03
N ASP A 5 3.69 30.49 -3.82
CA ASP A 5 2.81 31.18 -2.87
C ASP A 5 1.34 31.17 -3.33
N GLY A 6 1.10 31.16 -4.64
CA GLY A 6 -0.23 31.10 -5.24
C GLY A 6 -0.68 29.70 -5.68
N ILE A 7 0.05 28.64 -5.34
CA ILE A 7 -0.27 27.28 -5.81
C ILE A 7 -1.56 26.77 -5.17
N VAL A 8 -2.50 26.32 -5.99
CA VAL A 8 -3.73 25.67 -5.52
C VAL A 8 -3.47 24.16 -5.43
N VAL A 9 -3.54 23.63 -4.20
CA VAL A 9 -3.42 22.19 -3.94
C VAL A 9 -4.81 21.57 -3.86
N TYR A 10 -4.97 20.37 -4.44
CA TYR A 10 -6.24 19.63 -4.43
C TYR A 10 -6.11 18.30 -3.65
N PRO A 11 -6.22 18.31 -2.31
CA PRO A 11 -6.04 17.11 -1.48
C PRO A 11 -6.99 15.96 -1.85
N ALA A 12 -8.22 16.27 -2.24
CA ALA A 12 -9.20 15.28 -2.68
C ALA A 12 -8.71 14.51 -3.92
N ASN A 13 -8.14 15.21 -4.90
CA ASN A 13 -7.58 14.60 -6.10
C ASN A 13 -6.33 13.76 -5.78
N MET A 14 -5.49 14.21 -4.85
CA MET A 14 -4.33 13.44 -4.39
C MET A 14 -4.77 12.10 -3.78
N LYS A 15 -5.77 12.12 -2.89
CA LYS A 15 -6.31 10.91 -2.27
C LYS A 15 -6.98 10.00 -3.29
N LYS A 16 -7.77 10.56 -4.21
CA LYS A 16 -8.39 9.82 -5.33
C LYS A 16 -7.32 9.13 -6.18
N ASN A 17 -6.27 9.85 -6.57
CA ASN A 17 -5.20 9.33 -7.42
C ASN A 17 -4.43 8.19 -6.75
N LEU A 18 -4.18 8.29 -5.44
CA LEU A 18 -3.58 7.19 -4.69
C LEU A 18 -4.47 5.93 -4.74
N GLY A 19 -5.79 6.11 -4.60
CA GLY A 19 -6.79 5.05 -4.67
C GLY A 19 -6.91 4.39 -6.05
N LEU A 20 -6.47 5.03 -7.14
CA LEU A 20 -6.55 4.45 -8.50
C LEU A 20 -5.80 3.12 -8.65
N SER A 21 -4.86 2.82 -7.77
CA SER A 21 -4.13 1.55 -7.77
C SER A 21 -4.78 0.47 -6.91
N LEU A 22 -5.98 0.72 -6.34
CA LEU A 22 -6.75 -0.24 -5.54
C LEU A 22 -5.92 -0.90 -4.42
N GLY A 23 -5.04 -0.12 -3.78
CA GLY A 23 -4.19 -0.59 -2.69
C GLY A 23 -2.87 -1.26 -3.11
N MET A 24 -2.64 -1.54 -4.40
CA MET A 24 -1.43 -2.24 -4.89
C MET A 24 -0.11 -1.51 -4.60
N TRP A 25 -0.15 -0.21 -4.31
CA TRP A 25 1.00 0.58 -3.85
C TRP A 25 1.62 0.04 -2.54
N ASN A 26 0.88 -0.79 -1.77
CA ASN A 26 1.39 -1.47 -0.58
C ASN A 26 2.17 -2.77 -0.87
N SER A 27 2.26 -3.22 -2.12
CA SER A 27 2.88 -4.50 -2.51
C SER A 27 4.30 -4.68 -1.95
N GLN A 28 5.12 -3.64 -1.97
CA GLN A 28 6.48 -3.70 -1.40
C GLN A 28 6.45 -3.87 0.12
N THR A 29 5.57 -3.17 0.84
CA THR A 29 5.43 -3.30 2.29
C THR A 29 5.08 -4.72 2.69
N VAL A 30 4.13 -5.33 2.00
CA VAL A 30 3.69 -6.71 2.25
C VAL A 30 4.80 -7.71 1.90
N LEU A 31 5.47 -7.52 0.76
CA LEU A 31 6.60 -8.36 0.35
C LEU A 31 7.71 -8.37 1.42
N LEU A 32 8.10 -7.20 1.92
CA LEU A 32 9.11 -7.10 2.97
C LEU A 32 8.63 -7.68 4.30
N ALA A 33 7.35 -7.56 4.63
CA ALA A 33 6.79 -8.15 5.84
C ALA A 33 6.80 -9.68 5.79
N LEU A 34 6.45 -10.28 4.65
CA LEU A 34 6.53 -11.73 4.45
C LEU A 34 7.96 -12.26 4.56
N ILE A 35 8.93 -11.55 3.95
CA ILE A 35 10.35 -11.89 4.06
C ILE A 35 10.81 -11.86 5.53
N LYS A 36 10.43 -10.82 6.28
CA LYS A 36 10.74 -10.72 7.72
C LYS A 36 10.11 -11.83 8.55
N LYS A 37 9.05 -12.47 8.06
CA LYS A 37 8.37 -13.62 8.69
C LYS A 37 8.94 -14.97 8.23
N GLY A 38 10.05 -14.96 7.49
CA GLY A 38 10.84 -16.16 7.18
C GLY A 38 10.66 -16.70 5.77
N LEU A 39 9.88 -16.03 4.90
CA LEU A 39 9.77 -16.44 3.51
C LEU A 39 11.03 -16.04 2.73
N THR A 40 11.37 -16.86 1.73
CA THR A 40 12.32 -16.44 0.70
C THR A 40 11.73 -15.27 -0.08
N ARG A 41 12.60 -14.44 -0.67
CA ARG A 41 12.17 -13.33 -1.52
C ARG A 41 11.28 -13.78 -2.67
N GLU A 42 11.61 -14.92 -3.28
CA GLU A 42 10.83 -15.50 -4.39
C GLU A 42 9.43 -15.93 -3.94
N ALA A 43 9.32 -16.64 -2.81
CA ALA A 43 8.03 -17.05 -2.27
C ALA A 43 7.16 -15.84 -1.89
N ALA A 44 7.73 -14.85 -1.21
CA ALA A 44 7.03 -13.62 -0.85
C ALA A 44 6.60 -12.82 -2.10
N TYR A 45 7.46 -12.77 -3.13
CA TYR A 45 7.17 -12.11 -4.39
C TYR A 45 5.99 -12.77 -5.10
N LYS A 46 6.01 -14.11 -5.20
CA LYS A 46 4.91 -14.86 -5.83
C LYS A 46 3.57 -14.58 -5.16
N LEU A 47 3.49 -14.65 -3.84
CA LEU A 47 2.24 -14.37 -3.12
C LEU A 47 1.74 -12.94 -3.33
N CYS A 48 2.64 -11.95 -3.28
CA CYS A 48 2.28 -10.56 -3.52
C CYS A 48 1.85 -10.32 -4.98
N GLN A 49 2.55 -10.95 -5.94
CA GLN A 49 2.24 -10.85 -7.35
C GLN A 49 0.87 -11.45 -7.66
N ASP A 50 0.55 -12.63 -7.14
CA ASP A 50 -0.72 -13.30 -7.38
C ASP A 50 -1.90 -12.44 -6.86
N ALA A 51 -1.78 -11.83 -5.68
CA ALA A 51 -2.78 -10.88 -5.17
C ALA A 51 -2.87 -9.58 -6.00
N ALA A 52 -1.73 -9.06 -6.44
CA ALA A 52 -1.68 -7.86 -7.27
C ALA A 52 -2.31 -8.10 -8.65
N MET A 53 -2.06 -9.25 -9.28
CA MET A 53 -2.64 -9.60 -10.58
C MET A 53 -4.16 -9.74 -10.50
N LYS A 54 -4.70 -10.39 -9.45
CA LYS A 54 -6.16 -10.45 -9.22
C LYS A 54 -6.78 -9.06 -9.10
N THR A 55 -6.12 -8.15 -8.36
CA THR A 55 -6.56 -6.76 -8.20
C THR A 55 -6.49 -6.01 -9.54
N TRP A 56 -5.41 -6.23 -10.29
CA TRP A 56 -5.18 -5.60 -11.59
C TRP A 56 -6.20 -6.04 -12.65
N GLU A 57 -6.57 -7.31 -12.69
CA GLU A 57 -7.58 -7.84 -13.62
C GLU A 57 -8.93 -7.14 -13.44
N VAL A 58 -9.37 -6.96 -12.19
CA VAL A 58 -10.61 -6.22 -11.87
C VAL A 58 -10.53 -4.77 -12.35
N LYS A 59 -9.41 -4.10 -12.06
CA LYS A 59 -9.14 -2.75 -12.54
C LYS A 59 -9.14 -2.66 -14.06
N HIS A 60 -8.51 -3.62 -14.74
CA HIS A 60 -8.40 -3.65 -16.19
C HIS A 60 -9.76 -3.87 -16.87
N ALA A 61 -10.66 -4.58 -16.19
CA ALA A 61 -12.07 -4.70 -16.59
C ALA A 61 -12.90 -3.42 -16.33
N GLY A 62 -12.27 -2.33 -15.89
CA GLY A 62 -12.93 -1.04 -15.65
C GLY A 62 -13.68 -0.94 -14.32
N ARG A 63 -13.48 -1.90 -13.41
CA ARG A 63 -14.10 -1.88 -12.07
C ARG A 63 -13.12 -1.39 -11.01
N ASP A 64 -13.66 -0.90 -9.89
CA ASP A 64 -12.92 -0.37 -8.74
C ASP A 64 -13.32 -1.03 -7.41
N ASP A 65 -14.03 -2.16 -7.49
CA ASP A 65 -14.53 -2.93 -6.35
C ASP A 65 -13.52 -3.94 -5.79
N ALA A 66 -12.31 -4.00 -6.33
CA ALA A 66 -11.21 -4.78 -5.77
C ALA A 66 -10.38 -3.98 -4.76
N ASP A 67 -9.85 -4.70 -3.78
CA ASP A 67 -8.90 -4.18 -2.80
C ASP A 67 -7.74 -5.17 -2.62
N PHE A 68 -6.51 -4.68 -2.83
CA PHE A 68 -5.31 -5.50 -2.74
C PHE A 68 -5.11 -6.15 -1.36
N VAL A 69 -5.47 -5.47 -0.28
CA VAL A 69 -5.33 -6.00 1.09
C VAL A 69 -6.35 -7.10 1.34
N GLU A 70 -7.58 -6.94 0.85
CA GLU A 70 -8.60 -8.00 0.92
C GLU A 70 -8.21 -9.23 0.07
N GLN A 71 -7.60 -9.04 -1.11
CA GLN A 71 -7.07 -10.15 -1.91
C GLN A 71 -5.99 -10.94 -1.15
N LEU A 72 -5.10 -10.24 -0.44
CA LEU A 72 -4.08 -10.87 0.41
C LEU A 72 -4.69 -11.61 1.60
N LYS A 73 -5.71 -11.05 2.24
CA LYS A 73 -6.41 -11.68 3.37
C LYS A 73 -7.20 -12.92 2.96
N ALA A 74 -7.75 -12.92 1.75
CA ALA A 74 -8.48 -14.04 1.19
C ALA A 74 -7.58 -15.22 0.82
N ASP A 75 -6.28 -15.00 0.63
CA ASP A 75 -5.31 -16.05 0.33
C ASP A 75 -4.81 -16.72 1.63
N PRO A 76 -5.12 -18.01 1.88
CA PRO A 76 -4.67 -18.70 3.09
C PRO A 76 -3.13 -18.77 3.23
N GLU A 77 -2.41 -18.79 2.11
CA GLU A 77 -0.94 -18.85 2.11
C GLU A 77 -0.32 -17.54 2.56
N VAL A 78 -1.03 -16.42 2.42
CA VAL A 78 -0.64 -15.12 2.97
C VAL A 78 -1.17 -14.97 4.39
N ALA A 79 -2.47 -15.21 4.59
CA ALA A 79 -3.18 -14.95 5.83
C ALA A 79 -2.55 -15.66 7.04
N LYS A 80 -2.02 -16.88 6.86
CA LYS A 80 -1.35 -17.63 7.94
C LYS A 80 -0.14 -16.91 8.56
N HIS A 81 0.45 -15.95 7.86
CA HIS A 81 1.62 -15.20 8.35
C HIS A 81 1.24 -13.98 9.19
N PHE A 82 0.00 -13.50 9.13
CA PHE A 82 -0.41 -12.24 9.74
C PHE A 82 -1.47 -12.46 10.82
N LYS A 83 -1.34 -11.73 11.92
CA LYS A 83 -2.42 -11.65 12.91
C LYS A 83 -3.57 -10.82 12.33
N LYS A 84 -4.77 -11.02 12.88
CA LYS A 84 -5.94 -10.18 12.54
C LYS A 84 -5.61 -8.70 12.69
N GLY A 85 -5.84 -7.90 11.65
CA GLY A 85 -5.56 -6.46 11.63
C GLY A 85 -4.12 -6.07 11.31
N GLU A 86 -3.18 -7.02 11.25
CA GLU A 86 -1.76 -6.71 11.03
C GLU A 86 -1.50 -6.23 9.59
N LEU A 87 -2.14 -6.85 8.59
CA LEU A 87 -2.03 -6.42 7.20
C LEU A 87 -2.62 -5.03 7.00
N GLU A 88 -3.79 -4.76 7.58
CA GLU A 88 -4.46 -3.47 7.51
C GLU A 88 -3.60 -2.36 8.14
N ALA A 89 -2.98 -2.64 9.28
CA ALA A 89 -2.05 -1.72 9.93
C ALA A 89 -0.82 -1.44 9.06
N LEU A 90 -0.19 -2.47 8.47
CA LEU A 90 0.98 -2.32 7.60
C LEU A 90 0.65 -1.54 6.31
N CYS A 91 -0.56 -1.70 5.78
CA CYS A 91 -1.01 -1.07 4.55
C CYS A 91 -1.71 0.28 4.77
N SER A 92 -1.78 0.77 6.02
CA SER A 92 -2.41 2.05 6.37
C SER A 92 -1.56 3.25 5.97
N LEU A 93 -2.20 4.40 5.69
CA LEU A 93 -1.48 5.65 5.44
C LEU A 93 -0.60 6.08 6.62
N ASP A 94 -1.05 5.81 7.85
CA ASP A 94 -0.31 6.15 9.06
C ASP A 94 1.04 5.43 9.13
N PHE A 95 1.10 4.17 8.66
CA PHE A 95 2.36 3.45 8.54
C PHE A 95 3.36 4.18 7.62
N HIS A 96 2.88 4.78 6.53
CA HIS A 96 3.71 5.52 5.58
C HIS A 96 4.04 6.94 6.06
N PHE A 97 3.19 7.52 6.91
CA PHE A 97 3.40 8.86 7.48
C PHE A 97 4.21 8.87 8.77
N LYS A 98 4.59 7.71 9.33
CA LYS A 98 5.26 7.60 10.62
C LYS A 98 6.52 8.47 10.79
N GLU A 99 7.27 8.69 9.70
CA GLU A 99 8.51 9.48 9.74
C GLU A 99 8.30 10.96 9.37
N VAL A 100 7.11 11.37 8.91
CA VAL A 100 6.88 12.74 8.40
C VAL A 100 7.27 13.78 9.44
N LYS A 101 6.80 13.63 10.69
CA LYS A 101 7.13 14.57 11.78
C LYS A 101 8.63 14.61 12.09
N THR A 102 9.28 13.44 12.12
CA THR A 102 10.73 13.34 12.34
C THR A 102 11.52 14.07 11.25
N ARG A 103 11.13 13.90 9.99
CA ARG A 103 11.79 14.55 8.85
C ARG A 103 11.60 16.07 8.85
N PHE A 104 10.40 16.56 9.15
CA PHE A 104 10.15 18.00 9.26
C PHE A 104 11.04 18.62 10.36
N LYS A 105 11.08 17.98 11.53
CA LYS A 105 11.97 18.41 12.63
C LYS A 105 13.45 18.43 12.23
N GLN A 106 13.93 17.44 11.46
CA GLN A 106 15.31 17.41 10.96
C GLN A 106 15.64 18.56 10.00
N LEU A 107 14.64 19.08 9.28
CA LEU A 107 14.76 20.21 8.38
C LEU A 107 14.55 21.57 9.08
N GLY A 108 14.27 21.56 10.39
CA GLY A 108 13.94 22.78 11.14
C GLY A 108 12.57 23.37 10.79
N LEU A 109 11.64 22.53 10.29
CA LEU A 109 10.25 22.86 9.99
C LEU A 109 9.29 22.35 11.07
#